data_AF-A0A5C8UTM3-F1
#
_entry.id   AF-A0A5C8UTM3-F1
#
_cell.length_a   1.000
_cell.length_b   1.000
_cell.length_c   1.000
_cell.angle_alpha   90.00
_cell.angle_beta   90.00
_cell.angle_gamma   90.00
#
_symmetry.space_group_name_H-M   'P 1'
#
loop_
_entity.id
_entity.type
_entity.pdbx_description
1 polymer ?
#
loop_
_entity_poly.entity_id
_entity_poly.type
_entity_poly.pdbx_seq_one_letter_code
_entity_poly.pdbx_strand_id
1 'polypeptide(L)'
;MSMMAEMMSMSMKDMKDAQKMDMAGMQACIEACSACEQACTVCGDGMMDMPRCASMCASTADVCNTMMRMMMRPAGYDMAAMMSMLETTIAMCTACAAECMTHADMREECRMCAQACMECQKACEAMLMSMKSMPMS
;
A
#
# COMPACT_ATOMS: atom_id res chain seq x y z
N MET A 1 -8.49 -1.18 42.56
CA MET A 1 -8.52 0.09 41.78
C MET A 1 -9.90 0.21 41.14
N SER A 2 -10.40 1.42 40.87
CA SER A 2 -11.73 1.61 40.26
C SER A 2 -11.69 1.22 38.77
N MET A 3 -12.67 0.45 38.30
CA MET A 3 -12.83 0.08 36.88
C MET A 3 -12.74 1.29 35.93
N MET A 4 -13.18 2.46 36.39
CA MET A 4 -13.10 3.72 35.64
C MET A 4 -11.65 4.19 35.44
N ALA A 5 -10.77 3.97 36.43
CA ALA A 5 -9.35 4.31 36.32
C ALA A 5 -8.61 3.34 35.38
N GLU A 6 -8.97 2.05 35.39
CA GLU A 6 -8.43 1.06 34.44
C GLU A 6 -8.85 1.37 33.00
N MET A 7 -10.14 1.66 32.77
CA MET A 7 -10.66 2.07 31.45
C MET A 7 -9.94 3.31 30.90
N MET A 8 -9.74 4.35 31.73
CA MET A 8 -9.00 5.54 31.30
C MET A 8 -7.53 5.26 31.04
N SER A 9 -6.90 4.37 31.81
CA SER A 9 -5.51 3.97 31.60
C SER A 9 -5.31 3.15 30.32
N MET A 10 -6.29 2.33 29.93
CA MET A 10 -6.29 1.59 28.66
C MET A 10 -6.37 2.56 27.46
N SER A 11 -7.35 3.47 27.44
CA SER A 11 -7.46 4.46 26.34
C SER A 11 -6.23 5.35 26.18
N MET A 12 -5.53 5.68 27.27
CA MET A 12 -4.28 6.45 27.20
C MET A 12 -3.09 5.61 26.71
N LYS A 13 -3.08 4.29 26.97
CA LYS A 13 -2.06 3.37 26.49
C LYS A 13 -2.25 3.11 24.99
N ASP A 14 -3.47 2.86 24.56
CA ASP A 14 -3.83 2.65 23.15
C ASP A 14 -3.53 3.88 22.28
N MET A 15 -3.79 5.10 22.80
CA MET A 15 -3.38 6.34 22.12
C MET A 15 -1.86 6.52 22.04
N LYS A 16 -1.11 6.08 23.06
CA LYS A 16 0.36 6.15 23.07
C LYS A 16 1.01 5.10 22.17
N ASP A 17 0.40 3.94 22.04
CA ASP A 17 0.86 2.89 21.12
C ASP A 17 0.47 3.23 19.66
N ALA A 18 -0.65 3.91 19.42
CA ALA A 18 -0.94 4.54 18.12
C ALA A 18 0.08 5.64 17.75
N GLN A 19 0.61 6.38 18.74
CA GLN A 19 1.73 7.32 18.56
C GLN A 19 3.08 6.66 18.24
N LYS A 20 3.24 5.33 18.44
CA LYS A 20 4.45 4.59 18.00
C LYS A 20 4.41 4.18 16.53
N MET A 21 3.26 4.25 15.87
CA MET A 21 3.18 4.04 14.43
C MET A 21 3.61 5.31 13.68
N ASP A 22 4.44 5.13 12.66
CA ASP A 22 4.85 6.19 11.74
C ASP A 22 3.66 6.65 10.89
N MET A 23 2.84 7.55 11.45
CA MET A 23 1.62 8.04 10.82
C MET A 23 1.91 8.80 9.52
N ALA A 24 3.06 9.46 9.43
CA ALA A 24 3.48 10.15 8.22
C ALA A 24 3.85 9.17 7.11
N GLY A 25 4.63 8.13 7.43
CA GLY A 25 4.95 7.04 6.51
C GLY A 25 3.70 6.27 6.07
N MET A 26 2.76 6.05 6.98
CA MET A 26 1.48 5.40 6.67
C MET A 26 0.63 6.24 5.73
N GLN A 27 0.51 7.55 5.97
CA GLN A 27 -0.22 8.47 5.08
C GLN A 27 0.41 8.49 3.68
N ALA A 28 1.74 8.58 3.59
CA ALA A 28 2.45 8.53 2.31
C ALA A 28 2.22 7.20 1.57
N CYS A 29 2.20 6.08 2.30
CA CYS A 29 1.90 4.77 1.73
C CYS A 29 0.46 4.67 1.21
N ILE A 30 -0.52 5.20 1.95
CA ILE A 30 -1.94 5.28 1.55
C ILE A 30 -2.08 6.10 0.26
N GLU A 31 -1.45 7.28 0.18
CA GLU A 31 -1.51 8.16 -0.98
C GLU A 31 -0.89 7.50 -2.22
N ALA A 32 0.27 6.86 -2.06
CA ALA A 32 0.94 6.16 -3.15
C ALA A 32 0.13 4.94 -3.64
N CYS A 33 -0.49 4.18 -2.73
CA CYS A 33 -1.39 3.07 -3.09
C CYS A 33 -2.61 3.57 -3.88
N SER A 34 -3.22 4.67 -3.44
CA SER A 34 -4.36 5.30 -4.12
C SER A 34 -3.99 5.77 -5.54
N ALA A 35 -2.85 6.46 -5.68
CA ALA A 35 -2.38 6.92 -6.98
C ALA A 35 -2.04 5.76 -7.93
N CYS A 36 -1.40 4.71 -7.42
CA CYS A 36 -1.08 3.50 -8.17
C CYS A 36 -2.33 2.75 -8.61
N GLU A 37 -3.33 2.61 -7.74
CA GLU A 37 -4.62 2.02 -8.07
C GLU A 37 -5.28 2.73 -9.24
N GLN A 38 -5.41 4.06 -9.17
CA GLN A 38 -6.01 4.84 -10.25
C GLN A 38 -5.24 4.74 -11.56
N ALA A 39 -3.91 4.82 -11.51
CA ALA A 39 -3.07 4.72 -12.71
C ALA A 39 -3.18 3.32 -13.35
N CYS A 40 -3.20 2.26 -12.55
CA CYS A 40 -3.38 0.90 -13.01
C CYS A 40 -4.77 0.68 -13.60
N THR A 41 -5.83 1.20 -12.98
CA THR A 41 -7.21 1.12 -13.50
C THR A 41 -7.30 1.77 -14.88
N VAL A 42 -6.75 2.98 -15.06
CA VAL A 42 -6.74 3.68 -16.35
C VAL A 42 -5.89 2.94 -17.40
N CYS A 43 -4.70 2.47 -17.01
CA CYS A 43 -3.83 1.71 -17.90
C CYS A 43 -4.51 0.41 -18.37
N GLY A 44 -5.15 -0.32 -17.46
CA GLY A 44 -5.79 -1.60 -17.74
C GLY A 44 -7.01 -1.52 -18.67
N ASP A 45 -7.83 -0.47 -18.55
CA ASP A 45 -9.08 -0.31 -19.32
C ASP A 45 -8.81 0.02 -20.81
N GLY A 46 -7.63 0.53 -21.14
CA GLY A 46 -7.28 0.99 -22.49
C GLY A 46 -6.56 0.00 -23.41
N MET A 47 -6.41 -1.28 -23.03
CA MET A 47 -5.38 -2.18 -23.59
C MET A 47 -5.89 -3.52 -24.14
N MET A 48 -6.90 -3.50 -25.03
CA MET A 48 -7.46 -4.70 -25.68
C MET A 48 -6.42 -5.53 -26.48
N ASP A 49 -5.34 -4.90 -26.95
CA ASP A 49 -4.26 -5.50 -27.73
C ASP A 49 -3.06 -5.97 -26.86
N MET A 50 -3.06 -5.67 -25.56
CA MET A 50 -1.99 -6.01 -24.62
C MET A 50 -2.55 -6.74 -23.38
N PRO A 51 -3.09 -7.96 -23.54
CA PRO A 51 -3.85 -8.67 -22.50
C PRO A 51 -3.04 -8.94 -21.23
N ARG A 52 -1.71 -9.11 -21.37
CA ARG A 52 -0.81 -9.29 -20.22
C ARG A 52 -0.70 -8.02 -19.37
N CYS A 53 -0.43 -6.88 -20.01
CA CYS A 53 -0.34 -5.59 -19.32
C CYS A 53 -1.68 -5.22 -18.69
N ALA A 54 -2.79 -5.34 -19.43
CA ALA A 54 -4.13 -5.10 -18.91
C ALA A 54 -4.45 -5.92 -17.65
N SER A 55 -4.22 -7.24 -17.69
CA SER A 55 -4.50 -8.12 -16.56
C SER A 55 -3.61 -7.83 -15.35
N MET A 56 -2.34 -7.47 -15.59
CA MET A 56 -1.38 -7.14 -14.54
C MET A 56 -1.74 -5.81 -13.87
N CYS A 57 -2.10 -4.79 -14.65
CA CYS A 57 -2.59 -3.52 -14.15
C CYS A 57 -3.86 -3.71 -13.30
N ALA A 58 -4.86 -4.43 -13.81
CA ALA A 58 -6.10 -4.68 -13.05
C ALA A 58 -5.82 -5.38 -11.71
N SER A 59 -5.00 -6.44 -11.71
CA SER A 59 -4.61 -7.15 -10.48
C SER A 59 -3.84 -6.25 -9.50
N THR A 60 -2.98 -5.37 -10.03
CA THR A 60 -2.21 -4.43 -9.20
C THR A 60 -3.10 -3.36 -8.60
N ALA A 61 -4.11 -2.87 -9.35
CA ALA A 61 -5.10 -1.94 -8.84
C ALA A 61 -5.86 -2.53 -7.63
N ASP A 62 -6.34 -3.77 -7.74
CA ASP A 62 -7.04 -4.47 -6.66
C ASP A 62 -6.18 -4.62 -5.40
N VAL A 63 -4.90 -5.00 -5.58
CA VAL A 63 -3.94 -5.17 -4.49
C VAL A 63 -3.62 -3.84 -3.81
N CYS A 64 -3.38 -2.77 -4.57
CA CYS A 64 -3.15 -1.43 -4.05
C CYS A 64 -4.38 -0.90 -3.30
N ASN A 65 -5.59 -1.09 -3.85
CA ASN A 65 -6.84 -0.71 -3.19
C ASN A 65 -7.00 -1.43 -1.84
N THR A 66 -6.74 -2.74 -1.83
CA THR A 66 -6.86 -3.57 -0.64
C THR A 66 -5.87 -3.13 0.43
N MET A 67 -4.60 -2.93 0.07
CA MET A 67 -3.56 -2.47 1.00
C MET A 67 -3.90 -1.10 1.60
N MET A 68 -4.30 -0.14 0.75
CA MET A 68 -4.77 1.19 1.19
C MET A 68 -5.91 1.06 2.21
N ARG A 69 -6.94 0.28 1.90
CA ARG A 69 -8.10 0.09 2.79
C ARG A 69 -7.75 -0.62 4.09
N MET A 70 -6.77 -1.52 4.08
CA MET A 70 -6.25 -2.13 5.30
C MET A 70 -5.59 -1.08 6.19
N MET A 71 -4.75 -0.19 5.65
CA MET A 71 -4.11 0.90 6.42
C MET A 71 -5.10 1.95 6.97
N MET A 72 -6.32 2.03 6.44
CA MET A 72 -7.35 2.94 6.98
C MET A 72 -8.09 2.36 8.20
N ARG A 73 -7.71 1.17 8.68
CA ARG A 73 -8.39 0.45 9.79
C ARG A 73 -7.42 0.10 10.93
N PRO A 74 -6.84 1.09 11.63
CA PRO A 74 -5.81 0.87 12.65
C PRO A 74 -6.25 -0.03 13.82
N ALA A 75 -7.54 -0.06 14.15
CA ALA A 75 -8.06 -0.93 15.20
C ALA A 75 -8.01 -2.44 14.85
N GLY A 76 -7.87 -2.78 13.57
CA GLY A 76 -7.86 -4.17 13.07
C GLY A 76 -6.47 -4.65 12.64
N TYR A 77 -5.40 -3.98 13.05
CA TYR A 77 -4.05 -4.34 12.64
C TYR A 77 -3.61 -5.65 13.28
N ASP A 78 -3.54 -6.69 12.46
CA ASP A 78 -2.64 -7.82 12.69
C ASP A 78 -1.32 -7.52 11.97
N MET A 79 -0.23 -7.35 12.73
CA MET A 79 1.05 -6.90 12.18
C MET A 79 1.64 -7.88 11.16
N ALA A 80 1.47 -9.19 11.37
CA ALA A 80 1.98 -10.20 10.44
C ALA A 80 1.21 -10.16 9.12
N ALA A 81 -0.12 -10.02 9.17
CA ALA A 81 -0.96 -9.86 7.99
C ALA A 81 -0.67 -8.55 7.24
N MET A 82 -0.50 -7.43 7.94
CA MET A 82 -0.16 -6.13 7.34
C MET A 82 1.19 -6.18 6.62
N MET A 83 2.21 -6.76 7.26
CA MET A 83 3.54 -6.91 6.65
C MET A 83 3.52 -7.84 5.43
N SER A 84 2.78 -8.95 5.51
CA SER A 84 2.61 -9.88 4.37
C SER A 84 1.90 -9.22 3.19
N MET A 85 0.88 -8.39 3.47
CA MET A 85 0.19 -7.63 2.45
C MET A 85 1.11 -6.57 1.82
N LEU A 86 1.91 -5.85 2.60
CA LEU A 86 2.92 -4.91 2.08
C LEU A 86 3.93 -5.62 1.16
N GLU A 87 4.44 -6.79 1.54
CA GLU A 87 5.34 -7.59 0.69
C GLU A 87 4.67 -8.01 -0.62
N THR A 88 3.38 -8.36 -0.57
CA THR A 88 2.57 -8.68 -1.77
C THR A 88 2.40 -7.46 -2.67
N THR A 89 2.06 -6.29 -2.10
CA THR A 89 1.91 -5.04 -2.85
C THR A 89 3.22 -4.60 -3.49
N ILE A 90 4.35 -4.72 -2.79
CA ILE A 90 5.69 -4.45 -3.34
C ILE A 90 5.96 -5.34 -4.56
N ALA A 91 5.72 -6.65 -4.45
CA ALA A 91 5.95 -7.59 -5.53
C ALA A 91 5.08 -7.28 -6.77
N MET A 92 3.80 -6.99 -6.54
CA MET A 92 2.85 -6.64 -7.62
C MET A 92 3.22 -5.33 -8.31
N CYS A 93 3.49 -4.27 -7.55
CA CYS A 93 3.94 -2.99 -8.10
C CYS A 93 5.25 -3.13 -8.89
N THR A 94 6.20 -3.92 -8.40
CA THR A 94 7.48 -4.17 -9.09
C THR A 94 7.25 -4.85 -10.45
N ALA A 95 6.43 -5.91 -10.47
CA ALA A 95 6.12 -6.65 -11.69
C ALA A 95 5.35 -5.79 -12.70
N CYS A 96 4.35 -5.05 -12.23
CA CYS A 96 3.52 -4.17 -13.06
C CYS A 96 4.31 -3.00 -13.63
N ALA A 97 5.20 -2.39 -12.85
CA ALA A 97 6.12 -1.37 -13.33
C ALA A 97 7.00 -1.90 -14.47
N ALA A 98 7.61 -3.07 -14.27
CA ALA A 98 8.48 -3.69 -15.28
C ALA A 98 7.74 -3.96 -16.59
N GLU A 99 6.50 -4.45 -16.52
CA GLU A 99 5.68 -4.66 -17.71
C GLU A 99 5.26 -3.35 -18.38
N CYS A 100 4.75 -2.38 -17.61
CA CYS A 100 4.34 -1.10 -18.17
C CYS A 100 5.51 -0.36 -18.84
N MET A 101 6.71 -0.48 -18.29
CA MET A 101 7.92 0.14 -18.88
C MET A 101 8.27 -0.41 -20.26
N THR A 102 7.89 -1.64 -20.63
CA THR A 102 8.15 -2.14 -21.99
C THR A 102 7.30 -1.43 -23.05
N HIS A 103 6.26 -0.71 -22.62
CA HIS A 103 5.30 -0.01 -23.49
C HIS A 103 5.38 1.52 -23.35
N ALA A 104 6.23 2.04 -22.45
CA ALA A 104 6.26 3.44 -22.06
C ALA A 104 6.61 4.43 -23.20
N ASP A 105 7.35 3.99 -24.21
CA ASP A 105 7.69 4.81 -25.37
C ASP A 105 6.53 4.91 -26.39
N MET A 106 5.59 3.96 -26.34
CA MET A 106 4.45 3.89 -27.25
C MET A 106 3.17 4.46 -26.63
N ARG A 107 3.05 4.38 -25.29
CA ARG A 107 1.84 4.72 -24.55
C ARG A 107 2.14 5.52 -23.30
N GLU A 108 1.58 6.72 -23.26
CA GLU A 108 1.69 7.62 -22.12
C GLU A 108 1.09 7.01 -20.85
N GLU A 109 0.00 6.26 -20.98
CA GLU A 109 -0.67 5.62 -19.85
C GLU A 109 0.22 4.57 -19.19
N CYS A 110 0.99 3.81 -19.99
CA CYS A 110 1.95 2.85 -19.47
C CYS A 110 3.14 3.54 -18.80
N ARG A 111 3.62 4.66 -19.35
CA ARG A 111 4.69 5.46 -18.73
C ARG A 111 4.27 5.99 -17.35
N MET A 112 3.07 6.57 -17.27
CA MET A 112 2.50 7.07 -16.00
C MET A 112 2.25 5.93 -15.01
N CYS A 113 1.68 4.81 -15.47
CA CYS A 113 1.42 3.64 -14.64
C CYS A 113 2.70 3.05 -14.05
N ALA A 114 3.77 2.93 -14.85
CA ALA A 114 5.05 2.45 -14.37
C ALA A 114 5.64 3.36 -13.28
N GLN A 115 5.58 4.68 -13.47
CA GLN A 115 6.05 5.64 -12.47
C GLN A 115 5.26 5.51 -11.16
N ALA A 116 3.92 5.46 -11.24
CA ALA A 116 3.07 5.31 -10.06
C ALA A 116 3.33 3.98 -9.33
N CYS A 117 3.53 2.88 -10.06
CA CYS A 117 3.92 1.58 -9.48
C CYS A 117 5.26 1.66 -8.74
N MET A 118 6.28 2.30 -9.32
CA MET A 118 7.58 2.47 -8.67
C MET A 118 7.52 3.35 -7.41
N GLU A 119 6.70 4.40 -7.43
CA GLU A 119 6.48 5.26 -6.26
C GLU A 119 5.75 4.51 -5.14
N CYS A 120 4.71 3.75 -5.48
CA CYS A 120 3.98 2.90 -4.55
C CYS A 120 4.86 1.79 -3.95
N GLN A 121 5.70 1.15 -4.76
CA GLN A 121 6.68 0.17 -4.29
C GLN A 121 7.57 0.76 -3.19
N LYS A 122 8.19 1.92 -3.46
CA LYS A 122 9.09 2.60 -2.51
C LYS A 122 8.37 2.97 -1.21
N ALA A 123 7.14 3.48 -1.31
CA ALA A 123 6.35 3.85 -0.14
C ALA A 123 5.98 2.61 0.71
N CYS A 124 5.62 1.50 0.07
CA CYS A 124 5.35 0.23 0.75
C CYS A 124 6.61 -0.35 1.41
N GLU A 125 7.76 -0.29 0.75
CA GLU A 125 9.06 -0.71 1.33
C GLU A 125 9.40 0.12 2.57
N ALA A 126 9.22 1.44 2.51
CA ALA A 126 9.44 2.34 3.64
C ALA A 126 8.52 2.00 4.82
N MET A 127 7.23 1.78 4.55
CA MET A 127 6.26 1.39 5.60
C MET A 127 6.60 0.02 6.19
N LEU A 128 6.99 -0.95 5.37
CA LEU A 128 7.40 -2.29 5.82
C LEU A 128 8.63 -2.22 6.73
N MET A 129 9.63 -1.40 6.37
CA MET A 129 10.81 -1.18 7.19
C MET A 129 10.45 -0.50 8.52
N SER A 130 9.58 0.49 8.49
CA SER A 130 9.08 1.18 9.67
C SER A 130 8.37 0.20 10.62
N MET A 131 7.48 -0.67 10.10
CA MET A 131 6.83 -1.72 10.88
C MET A 131 7.81 -2.74 11.46
N LYS A 132 8.81 -3.19 10.67
CA LYS A 132 9.86 -4.13 11.14
C LYS A 132 10.72 -3.55 12.27
N SER A 133 10.83 -2.23 12.36
CA SER A 133 11.60 -1.55 13.40
C SER A 133 10.84 -1.37 14.73
N MET A 134 9.52 -1.64 14.75
CA MET A 134 8.73 -1.58 15.98
C MET A 134 8.97 -2.85 16.82
N PRO A 135 9.22 -2.72 18.14
CA PRO A 135 9.33 -3.89 19.00
C PRO A 135 7.98 -4.61 19.05
N MET A 136 7.94 -5.86 18.57
CA MET A 136 6.78 -6.73 18.77
C MET A 136 6.66 -7.00 20.27
N SER A 137 5.68 -6.39 20.93
CA SER A 137 5.39 -6.57 22.35
C SER A 137 4.63 -7.85 22.63
#